data_AF-A0A380DNU1-F1
#
_entry.id   AF-A0A380DNU1-F1
#
_cell.length_a   1.000
_cell.length_b   1.000
_cell.length_c   1.000
_cell.angle_alpha   90.00
_cell.angle_beta   90.00
_cell.angle_gamma   90.00
#
_symmetry.space_group_name_H-M   'P 1'
#
loop_
_entity.id
_entity.type
_entity.pdbx_description
1 polymer ?
#
loop_
_entity_poly.entity_id
_entity_poly.type
_entity_poly.pdbx_seq_one_letter_code
_entity_poly.pdbx_strand_id
1 'polypeptide(L)'
;MTSIISATPYNLYPDAAYEQFKDAYAKFYGLSSEQIIAGNGSDELIQKLMLIMPEGPALTLNPDFFMYQAYAAQVNREIAFVDAGLDLTFDLEPF
;
A
#
# COMPACT_ATOMS: atom_id res chain seq x y z
N MET A 1 18.25 -0.53 21.74
CA MET A 1 17.82 -1.74 20.99
C MET A 1 17.62 -2.93 21.91
N THR A 2 18.61 -3.34 22.72
CA THR A 2 18.49 -4.50 23.62
C THR A 2 17.31 -4.41 24.59
N SER A 3 17.04 -3.23 25.16
CA SER A 3 15.89 -3.01 26.05
C SER A 3 14.53 -3.23 25.39
N ILE A 4 14.38 -2.88 24.11
CA ILE A 4 13.14 -3.06 23.35
C ILE A 4 12.91 -4.54 23.08
N ILE A 5 13.96 -5.26 22.65
CA ILE A 5 13.90 -6.71 22.43
C ILE A 5 13.53 -7.43 23.73
N SER A 6 14.17 -7.08 24.86
CA SER A 6 13.87 -7.68 26.16
C SER A 6 12.44 -7.40 26.65
N ALA A 7 11.85 -6.27 26.26
CA ALA A 7 10.48 -5.91 26.62
C ALA A 7 9.42 -6.44 25.64
N THR A 8 9.83 -6.98 24.48
CA THR A 8 8.90 -7.50 23.48
C THR A 8 8.50 -8.93 23.84
N PRO A 9 7.20 -9.24 24.00
CA PRO A 9 6.72 -10.58 24.28
C PRO A 9 6.73 -11.44 23.00
N TYR A 10 7.93 -11.76 22.48
CA TYR A 10 8.12 -12.49 21.22
C TYR A 10 7.54 -13.91 21.23
N ASN A 11 7.21 -14.44 22.41
CA ASN A 11 6.55 -15.72 22.60
C ASN A 11 5.02 -15.65 22.45
N LEU A 12 4.46 -14.47 22.23
CA LEU A 12 3.04 -14.24 21.98
C LEU A 12 2.82 -13.80 20.53
N TYR A 13 1.61 -14.03 20.02
CA TYR A 13 1.20 -13.42 18.76
C TYR A 13 1.12 -11.89 18.89
N PRO A 14 1.47 -11.14 17.85
CA PRO A 14 1.65 -9.69 17.92
C PRO A 14 0.35 -8.89 17.86
N ASP A 15 -0.83 -9.50 17.93
CA ASP A 15 -2.13 -8.83 17.72
C ASP A 15 -2.31 -7.60 18.62
N ALA A 16 -1.96 -7.73 19.91
CA ALA A 16 -2.05 -6.61 20.85
C ALA A 16 -1.11 -5.46 20.50
N ALA A 17 0.12 -5.76 20.03
CA ALA A 17 1.07 -4.75 19.59
C ALA A 17 0.62 -4.08 18.29
N TYR A 18 -0.03 -4.84 17.39
CA TYR A 18 -0.59 -4.34 16.15
C TYR A 18 -1.73 -3.34 16.38
N GLU A 19 -2.68 -3.65 17.27
CA GLU A 19 -3.76 -2.71 17.61
C GLU A 19 -3.24 -1.46 18.32
N GLN A 20 -2.30 -1.61 19.26
CA GLN A 20 -1.65 -0.47 19.92
C GLN A 20 -0.93 0.45 18.91
N PHE A 21 -0.27 -0.13 17.91
CA PHE A 21 0.36 0.63 16.83
C PHE A 21 -0.68 1.40 16.02
N LYS A 22 -1.75 0.74 15.57
CA LYS A 22 -2.84 1.38 14.82
C LYS A 22 -3.46 2.55 15.59
N ASP A 23 -3.78 2.35 16.86
CA ASP A 23 -4.37 3.39 17.71
C ASP A 23 -3.45 4.59 17.89
N ALA A 24 -2.16 4.35 18.13
CA ALA A 24 -1.17 5.42 18.28
C ALA A 24 -0.99 6.22 16.99
N TYR A 25 -0.93 5.53 15.84
CA TYR A 25 -0.79 6.15 14.53
C TYR A 25 -2.06 6.95 14.16
N ALA A 26 -3.23 6.35 14.35
CA ALA A 26 -4.52 6.99 14.10
C ALA A 26 -4.67 8.28 14.94
N LYS A 27 -4.34 8.23 16.23
CA LYS A 27 -4.36 9.40 17.12
C LYS A 27 -3.42 10.52 16.64
N PHE A 28 -2.22 10.18 16.17
CA PHE A 28 -1.25 11.17 15.69
C PHE A 28 -1.77 11.93 14.45
N TYR A 29 -2.48 11.23 13.55
CA TYR A 29 -3.02 11.81 12.31
C TYR A 29 -4.49 12.26 12.40
N GLY A 30 -5.16 12.07 13.53
CA GLY A 30 -6.58 12.42 13.69
C GLY A 30 -7.53 11.50 12.90
N LEU A 31 -7.16 10.23 12.72
CA LEU A 31 -7.93 9.19 12.04
C LEU A 31 -8.52 8.20 13.05
N SER A 32 -9.41 7.30 12.60
CA SER A 32 -9.81 6.12 13.37
C SER A 32 -8.87 4.94 13.09
N SER A 33 -8.74 4.00 14.02
CA SER A 33 -7.85 2.84 13.83
C SER A 33 -8.37 1.88 12.76
N GLU A 34 -9.67 1.89 12.46
CA GLU A 34 -10.28 1.16 11.34
C GLU A 34 -9.85 1.71 9.97
N GLN A 35 -9.33 2.93 9.90
CA GLN A 35 -8.77 3.52 8.69
C GLN A 35 -7.29 3.20 8.48
N ILE A 36 -6.67 2.46 9.41
CA ILE A 36 -5.24 2.12 9.38
C ILE A 36 -5.06 0.62 9.17
N ILE A 37 -4.22 0.26 8.21
CA ILE A 37 -3.68 -1.09 8.04
C ILE A 37 -2.16 -1.00 8.00
N ALA A 38 -1.48 -1.85 8.77
CA ALA A 38 -0.03 -1.98 8.66
C ALA A 38 0.30 -3.16 7.75
N GLY A 39 1.08 -2.90 6.70
CA GLY A 39 1.65 -3.94 5.83
C GLY A 39 3.16 -4.00 5.99
N ASN A 40 3.78 -5.07 5.48
CA ASN A 40 5.22 -5.21 5.37
C ASN A 40 5.76 -4.37 4.19
N GLY A 41 5.64 -3.04 4.32
CA GLY A 41 5.89 -2.08 3.25
C GLY A 41 4.67 -1.86 2.34
N SER A 42 4.76 -0.84 1.50
CA SER A 42 3.71 -0.50 0.52
C SER A 42 3.49 -1.60 -0.52
N ASP A 43 4.55 -2.34 -0.83
CA ASP A 43 4.56 -3.40 -1.84
C ASP A 43 3.51 -4.47 -1.58
N GLU A 44 3.44 -4.96 -0.33
CA GLU A 44 2.43 -5.93 0.09
C GLU A 44 1.01 -5.36 -0.06
N LEU A 45 0.80 -4.11 0.36
CA LEU A 45 -0.52 -3.50 0.34
C LEU A 45 -1.01 -3.22 -1.08
N ILE A 46 -0.13 -2.73 -1.97
CA ILE A 46 -0.46 -2.48 -3.38
C ILE A 46 -0.83 -3.81 -4.08
N GLN A 47 -0.06 -4.88 -3.87
CA GLN A 47 -0.37 -6.19 -4.42
C GLN A 47 -1.72 -6.72 -3.90
N LYS A 48 -1.99 -6.60 -2.60
CA LYS A 48 -3.29 -7.00 -2.03
C LYS A 48 -4.44 -6.20 -2.62
N LEU A 49 -4.27 -4.89 -2.84
CA LEU A 49 -5.28 -4.06 -3.51
C LEU A 49 -5.58 -4.60 -4.91
N MET A 50 -4.56 -4.96 -5.70
CA MET A 50 -4.77 -5.56 -7.02
C MET A 50 -5.54 -6.89 -6.98
N LEU A 51 -5.38 -7.68 -5.91
CA LEU A 51 -6.09 -8.95 -5.72
C LEU A 51 -7.57 -8.78 -5.32
N ILE A 52 -7.87 -7.78 -4.49
CA ILE A 52 -9.24 -7.61 -3.94
C ILE A 52 -10.13 -6.69 -4.79
N MET A 53 -9.52 -5.87 -5.66
CA MET A 53 -10.28 -4.96 -6.52
C MET A 53 -11.04 -5.75 -7.61
N PRO A 54 -12.23 -5.27 -8.04
CA PRO A 54 -12.99 -5.90 -9.11
C PRO A 54 -12.18 -6.08 -10.39
N GLU A 55 -12.58 -7.01 -11.26
CA GLU A 55 -11.93 -7.25 -12.57
C GLU A 55 -11.74 -5.98 -13.41
N GLY A 56 -10.71 -5.98 -14.25
CA GLY A 56 -10.30 -4.85 -15.11
C GLY A 56 -8.80 -4.56 -15.02
N PRO A 57 -8.30 -3.50 -15.66
CA PRO A 57 -6.91 -3.09 -15.51
C PRO A 57 -6.68 -2.35 -14.18
N ALA A 58 -5.43 -2.30 -13.73
CA ALA A 58 -4.93 -1.25 -12.84
C ALA A 58 -4.49 -0.06 -13.70
N LEU A 59 -4.99 1.14 -13.42
CA LEU A 59 -4.57 2.35 -14.12
C LEU A 59 -3.40 3.00 -13.37
N THR A 60 -2.32 3.34 -14.08
CA THR A 60 -1.16 4.04 -13.54
C THR A 60 -0.66 5.09 -14.53
N LEU A 61 0.28 5.93 -14.11
CA LEU A 61 0.89 6.98 -14.91
C LEU A 61 2.17 6.46 -15.58
N ASN A 62 2.61 7.11 -16.66
CA ASN A 62 3.90 6.85 -17.29
C ASN A 62 4.63 8.17 -17.60
N PRO A 63 5.79 8.46 -16.99
CA PRO A 63 6.53 7.60 -16.05
C PRO A 63 5.95 7.62 -14.63
N ASP A 64 6.06 6.50 -13.92
CA ASP A 64 5.68 6.35 -12.51
C ASP A 64 6.49 5.18 -11.88
N PHE A 65 6.15 4.80 -10.65
CA PHE A 65 6.76 3.70 -9.92
C PHE A 65 6.58 2.35 -10.65
N PHE A 66 7.67 1.86 -11.24
CA PHE A 66 7.63 0.67 -12.11
C PHE A 66 7.11 -0.60 -11.42
N MET A 67 7.15 -0.69 -10.09
CA MET A 67 6.70 -1.87 -9.36
C MET A 67 5.21 -2.15 -9.53
N TYR A 68 4.38 -1.17 -9.89
CA TYR A 68 2.98 -1.43 -10.25
C TYR A 68 2.85 -2.47 -11.35
N GLN A 69 3.74 -2.43 -12.35
CA GLN A 69 3.79 -3.43 -13.43
C GLN A 69 4.21 -4.80 -12.90
N ALA A 70 5.20 -4.84 -12.00
CA ALA A 70 5.68 -6.08 -11.40
C ALA A 70 4.60 -6.77 -10.57
N TYR A 71 3.86 -6.01 -9.75
CA TYR A 71 2.76 -6.55 -8.94
C TYR A 71 1.58 -6.99 -9.79
N ALA A 72 1.22 -6.20 -10.81
CA ALA A 72 0.16 -6.57 -11.74
C ALA A 72 0.48 -7.89 -12.45
N ALA A 73 1.71 -8.06 -12.92
CA ALA A 73 2.18 -9.31 -13.54
C ALA A 73 2.14 -10.51 -12.57
N GLN A 74 2.50 -10.33 -11.31
CA GLN A 74 2.47 -11.40 -10.30
C GLN A 74 1.06 -11.95 -10.06
N VAL A 75 0.03 -11.11 -10.24
CA VAL A 75 -1.37 -11.46 -9.97
C VAL A 75 -2.22 -11.55 -11.25
N ASN A 76 -1.58 -11.57 -12.43
CA ASN A 76 -2.23 -11.59 -13.74
C ASN A 76 -3.28 -10.48 -13.92
N ARG A 77 -2.99 -9.28 -13.41
CA ARG A 77 -3.81 -8.08 -13.57
C ARG A 77 -3.33 -7.32 -14.81
N GLU A 78 -4.26 -6.92 -15.67
CA GLU A 78 -3.95 -6.01 -16.76
C GLU A 78 -3.52 -4.64 -16.21
N ILE A 79 -2.70 -3.90 -16.97
CA ILE A 79 -2.28 -2.55 -16.60
C ILE A 79 -2.54 -1.59 -17.76
N ALA A 80 -3.10 -0.43 -17.44
CA ALA A 80 -3.33 0.67 -18.37
C ALA A 80 -2.50 1.87 -17.94
N PHE A 81 -2.05 2.66 -18.91
CA PHE A 81 -1.20 3.82 -18.67
C PHE A 81 -1.83 5.12 -19.15
N VAL A 82 -1.58 6.18 -18.40
CA VAL A 82 -1.71 7.57 -18.86
C VAL A 82 -0.30 8.10 -19.11
N ASP A 83 0.04 8.31 -20.37
CA ASP A 83 1.35 8.88 -20.74
C ASP A 83 1.40 10.36 -20.42
N ALA A 84 2.51 10.79 -19.81
CA ALA A 84 2.76 12.19 -19.55
C ALA A 84 3.11 12.94 -20.84
N GLY A 85 2.71 14.21 -20.91
CA GLY A 85 3.23 15.15 -21.89
C GLY A 85 4.73 15.39 -21.71
N LEU A 86 5.33 16.15 -22.63
CA LEU A 86 6.77 16.48 -22.59
C LEU A 86 7.17 17.29 -21.35
N ASP A 87 6.21 17.94 -20.69
CA ASP A 87 6.38 18.71 -19.46
C ASP A 87 6.05 17.91 -18.20
N LEU A 88 5.86 16.59 -18.32
CA LEU A 88 5.47 15.67 -17.25
C LEU A 88 4.09 15.97 -16.63
N THR A 89 3.21 16.63 -17.38
CA THR A 89 1.79 16.79 -17.03
C THR A 89 0.93 15.69 -17.65
N PHE A 90 -0.26 15.46 -17.09
CA PHE A 90 -1.20 14.44 -17.56
C PHE A 90 -2.49 15.10 -18.02
N ASP A 91 -2.96 14.72 -19.21
CA ASP A 91 -4.26 15.15 -19.71
C ASP A 91 -5.36 14.35 -19.01
N LEU A 92 -6.43 15.05 -18.59
CA LEU A 92 -7.58 14.48 -17.89
C LEU A 92 -8.81 14.34 -18.81
N GLU A 93 -8.75 14.88 -20.03
CA GLU A 93 -9.78 14.80 -21.07
C GLU A 93 -9.59 13.54 -21.93
N PRO A 94 -10.67 12.93 -22.46
CA PRO A 94 -11.31 11.81 -21.76
C PRO A 94 -10.81 10.44 -22.21
N PHE A 95 -10.53 9.62 -21.19
CA PHE A 95 -10.71 8.17 -21.22
C PHE A 95 -12.20 7.81 -21.34
#